data_AF-A0A9E6F1R6-F1
#
_entry.id   AF-A0A9E6F1R6-F1
#
_cell.length_a   1.000
_cell.length_b   1.000
_cell.length_c   1.000
_cell.angle_alpha   90.00
_cell.angle_beta   90.00
_cell.angle_gamma   90.00
#
_symmetry.space_group_name_H-M   'P 1'
#
loop_
_entity.id
_entity.type
_entity.pdbx_description
1 polymer ?
#
loop_
_entity_poly.entity_id
_entity_poly.type
_entity_poly.pdbx_seq_one_letter_code
_entity_poly.pdbx_strand_id
1 'polypeptide(L)'
;MRTVKQKSLLLNPVKQTPFNDLSQAYAYEKDHWLNVLKDWKWQAFLDNPRKIRDTFVHEKYQSRNKLQARQWKLALDDVVDTWDGYWQSLFVQIRRKISYCKTFTSEEKHYAYWMLKGYQQFAEMMQGILPKSNFSINEENKRHVVNYIQRSLKAIKKKSPSVKRTNIVKFDSSCYSVFE
;
A
#
# COMPACT_ATOMS: atom_id res chain seq x y z
N MET A 1 21.45 3.93 -11.99
CA MET A 1 20.76 3.23 -13.09
C MET A 1 19.79 4.22 -13.74
N ARG A 2 20.01 4.60 -15.00
CA ARG A 2 19.20 5.63 -15.69
C ARG A 2 18.09 4.91 -16.46
N THR A 3 16.82 5.20 -16.15
CA THR A 3 15.68 4.62 -16.89
C THR A 3 15.73 5.09 -18.34
N VAL A 4 16.06 4.19 -19.27
CA VAL A 4 16.07 4.49 -20.71
C VAL A 4 14.65 4.34 -21.24
N LYS A 5 14.09 5.41 -21.80
CA LYS A 5 12.81 5.35 -22.51
C LYS A 5 13.05 4.80 -23.90
N GLN A 6 12.66 3.56 -24.16
CA GLN A 6 12.69 2.98 -25.50
C GLN A 6 11.38 3.29 -26.22
N LYS A 7 11.45 3.82 -27.44
CA LYS A 7 10.27 4.03 -28.28
C LYS A 7 9.87 2.69 -28.87
N SER A 8 8.65 2.22 -28.58
CA SER A 8 8.08 1.04 -29.22
C SER A 8 7.48 1.40 -30.58
N LEU A 9 7.42 0.42 -31.48
CA LEU A 9 6.62 0.53 -32.70
C LEU A 9 5.12 0.64 -32.35
N LEU A 10 4.34 1.21 -33.26
CA LEU A 10 2.88 1.22 -33.13
C LEU A 10 2.35 -0.21 -33.20
N LEU A 11 1.42 -0.53 -32.31
CA LEU A 11 0.68 -1.80 -32.37
C LEU A 11 -0.21 -1.81 -33.61
N ASN A 12 -0.21 -2.93 -34.33
CA ASN A 12 -1.20 -3.20 -35.37
C ASN A 12 -2.62 -3.08 -34.75
N PRO A 13 -3.60 -2.45 -35.42
CA PRO A 13 -4.97 -2.33 -34.93
C PRO A 13 -5.58 -3.64 -34.40
N VAL A 14 -5.28 -4.79 -35.03
CA VAL A 14 -5.76 -6.11 -34.60
C VAL A 14 -5.21 -6.51 -33.22
N LYS A 15 -3.96 -6.12 -32.92
CA LYS A 15 -3.30 -6.38 -31.63
C LYS A 15 -3.61 -5.31 -30.57
N GLN A 16 -4.11 -4.16 -31.00
CA GLN A 16 -4.41 -3.02 -30.13
C GLN A 16 -5.64 -3.29 -29.27
N THR A 17 -6.71 -3.86 -29.83
CA THR A 17 -7.94 -4.15 -29.08
C THR A 17 -7.70 -5.10 -27.90
N PRO A 18 -7.07 -6.30 -28.07
CA PRO A 18 -6.80 -7.20 -26.96
C PRO A 18 -5.87 -6.59 -25.90
N PHE A 19 -4.93 -5.74 -26.32
CA PHE A 19 -4.04 -5.05 -25.39
C PHE A 19 -4.78 -4.00 -24.54
N ASN A 20 -5.70 -3.26 -25.15
CA ASN A 20 -6.54 -2.30 -24.44
C ASN A 20 -7.47 -3.03 -23.45
N ASP A 21 -8.10 -4.12 -23.87
CA ASP A 21 -8.95 -4.94 -23.02
C ASP A 21 -8.18 -5.48 -21.81
N LEU A 22 -6.96 -5.98 -22.03
CA LEU A 22 -6.08 -6.44 -20.96
C LEU A 22 -5.69 -5.29 -20.02
N SER A 23 -5.33 -4.14 -20.56
CA SER A 23 -4.94 -2.96 -19.75
C SER A 23 -6.11 -2.48 -18.89
N GLN A 24 -7.31 -2.46 -19.46
CA GLN A 24 -8.53 -2.09 -18.75
C GLN A 24 -8.86 -3.11 -17.64
N ALA A 25 -8.79 -4.41 -17.93
CA ALA A 25 -8.96 -5.46 -16.92
C ALA A 25 -7.93 -5.34 -15.79
N TYR A 26 -6.67 -5.07 -16.12
CA TYR A 26 -5.60 -4.84 -15.13
C TYR A 26 -5.87 -3.60 -14.27
N ALA A 27 -6.35 -2.51 -14.87
CA ALA A 27 -6.71 -1.30 -14.14
C ALA A 27 -7.89 -1.53 -13.17
N TYR A 28 -8.93 -2.25 -13.59
CA TYR A 28 -10.04 -2.62 -12.70
C TYR A 28 -9.62 -3.56 -11.58
N GLU A 29 -8.70 -4.48 -11.85
CA GLU A 29 -8.13 -5.33 -10.83
C GLU A 29 -7.34 -4.53 -9.79
N LYS A 30 -6.55 -3.55 -10.23
CA LYS A 30 -5.85 -2.63 -9.32
C LYS A 30 -6.83 -1.84 -8.45
N ASP A 31 -7.91 -1.35 -9.03
CA ASP A 31 -8.92 -0.62 -8.27
C ASP A 31 -9.62 -1.52 -7.25
N HIS A 32 -9.91 -2.77 -7.63
CA HIS A 32 -10.40 -3.78 -6.72
C HIS A 32 -9.45 -4.00 -5.53
N TRP A 33 -8.16 -4.25 -5.80
CA TRP A 33 -7.17 -4.42 -4.73
C TRP A 33 -7.00 -3.17 -3.88
N LEU A 34 -7.05 -1.96 -4.46
CA LEU A 34 -6.98 -0.72 -3.69
C LEU A 34 -8.11 -0.62 -2.66
N ASN A 35 -9.31 -1.05 -3.06
CA ASN A 35 -10.47 -1.11 -2.18
C ASN A 35 -10.35 -2.22 -1.13
N VAL A 36 -9.89 -3.41 -1.49
CA VAL A 36 -9.68 -4.54 -0.56
C VAL A 36 -8.64 -4.17 0.49
N LEU A 37 -7.46 -3.68 0.08
CA LEU A 37 -6.37 -3.35 0.99
C LEU A 37 -6.65 -2.13 1.85
N LYS A 38 -7.76 -1.41 1.64
CA LYS A 38 -8.17 -0.29 2.50
C LYS A 38 -8.46 -0.73 3.94
N ASP A 39 -8.85 -1.98 4.14
CA ASP A 39 -9.12 -2.56 5.47
C ASP A 39 -7.83 -2.67 6.30
N TRP A 40 -7.91 -2.29 7.58
CA TRP A 40 -6.80 -2.36 8.53
C TRP A 40 -6.24 -3.77 8.69
N LYS A 41 -7.05 -4.82 8.49
CA LYS A 41 -6.59 -6.21 8.44
C LYS A 41 -5.43 -6.37 7.46
N TRP A 42 -5.55 -5.80 6.26
CA TRP A 42 -4.55 -5.94 5.20
C TRP A 42 -3.47 -4.87 5.27
N GLN A 43 -3.81 -3.67 5.74
CA GLN A 43 -2.85 -2.60 5.97
C GLN A 43 -1.73 -3.04 6.92
N ALA A 44 -2.01 -3.90 7.89
CA ALA A 44 -1.04 -4.46 8.81
C ALA A 44 0.07 -5.28 8.11
N PHE A 45 -0.18 -5.81 6.91
CA PHE A 45 0.71 -6.69 6.16
C PHE A 45 1.35 -6.03 4.94
N LEU A 46 1.31 -4.70 4.81
CA LEU A 46 1.94 -4.01 3.68
C LEU A 46 3.45 -4.21 3.60
N ASP A 47 4.12 -4.47 4.74
CA ASP A 47 5.53 -4.85 4.79
C ASP A 47 5.81 -6.28 4.29
N ASN A 48 4.77 -7.13 4.21
CA ASN A 48 4.86 -8.50 3.77
C ASN A 48 3.73 -8.85 2.79
N PRO A 49 3.79 -8.32 1.54
CA PRO A 49 2.78 -8.56 0.51
C PRO A 49 2.58 -10.05 0.19
N ARG A 50 3.59 -10.89 0.42
CA ARG A 50 3.51 -12.34 0.21
C ARG A 50 2.43 -12.97 1.08
N LYS A 51 2.29 -12.56 2.35
CA LYS A 51 1.22 -13.07 3.22
C LYS A 51 -0.17 -12.75 2.71
N ILE A 52 -0.36 -11.53 2.20
CA ILE A 52 -1.63 -11.11 1.57
C ILE A 52 -1.90 -12.02 0.38
N ARG A 53 -0.95 -12.11 -0.54
CA ARG A 53 -1.04 -12.96 -1.73
C ARG A 53 -1.34 -14.42 -1.40
N ASP A 54 -0.60 -15.02 -0.47
CA ASP A 54 -0.72 -16.43 -0.14
C ASP A 54 -2.08 -16.74 0.51
N THR A 55 -2.66 -15.78 1.24
CA THR A 55 -4.04 -15.88 1.74
C THR A 55 -5.05 -15.96 0.60
N PHE A 56 -4.98 -15.05 -0.38
CA PHE A 56 -5.87 -15.07 -1.54
C PHE A 56 -5.65 -16.28 -2.47
N VAL A 57 -4.41 -16.80 -2.55
CA VAL A 57 -4.12 -18.05 -3.26
C VAL A 57 -4.79 -19.24 -2.55
N HIS A 58 -4.71 -19.30 -1.21
CA HIS A 58 -5.35 -20.35 -0.41
C HIS A 58 -6.88 -20.30 -0.53
N GLU A 59 -7.45 -19.09 -0.54
CA GLU A 59 -8.87 -18.83 -0.79
C GLU A 59 -9.30 -19.09 -2.26
N LYS A 60 -8.38 -19.57 -3.12
CA LYS A 60 -8.61 -19.84 -4.55
C LYS A 60 -9.17 -18.63 -5.30
N TYR A 61 -8.67 -17.44 -4.97
CA TYR A 61 -9.08 -16.19 -5.62
C TYR A 61 -8.98 -16.27 -7.14
N GLN A 62 -10.05 -15.86 -7.81
CA GLN A 62 -10.12 -15.68 -9.24
C GLN A 62 -10.44 -14.22 -9.56
N SER A 63 -9.67 -13.63 -10.47
CA SER A 63 -9.90 -12.25 -10.92
C SER A 63 -11.30 -12.14 -11.52
N ARG A 64 -12.08 -11.19 -11.01
CA ARG A 64 -13.41 -10.85 -11.57
C ARG A 64 -13.31 -10.29 -12.99
N ASN A 65 -12.13 -9.77 -13.34
CA ASN A 65 -11.83 -9.15 -14.63
C ASN A 65 -11.18 -10.14 -15.61
N LYS A 66 -11.25 -11.45 -15.34
CA LYS A 66 -10.71 -12.52 -16.18
C LYS A 66 -9.19 -12.43 -16.42
N LEU A 67 -8.45 -11.82 -15.50
CA LEU A 67 -7.00 -11.80 -15.57
C LEU A 67 -6.40 -13.17 -15.23
N GLN A 68 -5.28 -13.46 -15.87
CA GLN A 68 -4.50 -14.65 -15.54
C GLN A 68 -3.95 -14.57 -14.12
N ALA A 69 -3.68 -15.73 -13.53
CA ALA A 69 -3.23 -15.83 -12.14
C ALA A 69 -1.98 -15.00 -11.84
N ARG A 70 -1.04 -14.90 -12.78
CA ARG A 70 0.17 -14.09 -12.61
C ARG A 70 -0.11 -12.59 -12.65
N GLN A 71 -1.06 -12.16 -13.49
CA GLN A 71 -1.37 -10.75 -13.72
C GLN A 71 -2.08 -10.12 -12.53
N TRP A 72 -3.05 -10.81 -11.91
CA TRP A 72 -3.67 -10.26 -10.71
C TRP A 72 -2.69 -10.20 -9.52
N LYS A 73 -1.71 -11.12 -9.44
CA LYS A 73 -0.63 -11.05 -8.44
C LYS A 73 0.26 -9.83 -8.65
N LEU A 74 0.60 -9.52 -9.91
CA LEU A 74 1.34 -8.28 -10.23
C LEU A 74 0.53 -7.02 -9.89
N ALA A 75 -0.78 -7.04 -10.15
CA ALA A 75 -1.68 -5.95 -9.79
C ALA A 75 -1.72 -5.74 -8.26
N LEU A 76 -1.76 -6.83 -7.48
CA LEU A 76 -1.68 -6.78 -6.03
C LEU A 76 -0.36 -6.15 -5.56
N ASP A 77 0.78 -6.60 -6.08
CA ASP A 77 2.11 -6.06 -5.72
C ASP A 77 2.18 -4.55 -6.01
N ASP A 78 1.74 -4.11 -7.20
CA ASP A 78 1.69 -2.68 -7.56
C ASP A 78 0.82 -1.86 -6.58
N VAL A 79 -0.27 -2.46 -6.10
CA VAL A 79 -1.21 -1.79 -5.21
C VAL A 79 -0.66 -1.72 -3.79
N VAL A 80 0.09 -2.74 -3.35
CA VAL A 80 0.84 -2.68 -2.09
C VAL A 80 1.86 -1.55 -2.14
N ASP A 81 2.65 -1.44 -3.21
CA ASP A 81 3.60 -0.33 -3.39
C ASP A 81 2.91 1.04 -3.36
N THR A 82 1.71 1.13 -3.96
CA THR A 82 0.92 2.36 -3.96
C THR A 82 0.47 2.75 -2.55
N TRP A 83 0.04 1.77 -1.74
CA TRP A 83 -0.36 2.00 -0.36
C TRP A 83 0.84 2.29 0.56
N ASP A 84 1.96 1.58 0.39
CA ASP A 84 3.20 1.85 1.11
C ASP A 84 3.65 3.29 0.88
N GLY A 85 3.80 3.71 -0.39
CA GLY A 85 4.16 5.09 -0.74
C GLY A 85 3.18 6.13 -0.18
N TYR A 86 1.88 5.84 -0.21
CA TYR A 86 0.87 6.71 0.41
C TYR A 86 1.12 6.89 1.90
N TRP A 87 1.31 5.80 2.66
CA TRP A 87 1.54 5.88 4.10
C TRP A 87 2.89 6.48 4.47
N GLN A 88 3.97 6.12 3.77
CA GLN A 88 5.29 6.71 4.01
C GLN A 88 5.24 8.23 3.84
N SER A 89 4.52 8.73 2.83
CA SER A 89 4.35 10.17 2.63
C SER A 89 3.62 10.86 3.80
N LEU A 90 2.68 10.17 4.44
CA LEU A 90 1.96 10.66 5.62
C LEU A 90 2.83 10.53 6.88
N PHE A 91 3.58 9.44 7.03
CA PHE A 91 4.49 9.23 8.16
C PHE A 91 5.58 10.29 8.21
N VAL A 92 6.15 10.70 7.07
CA VAL A 92 7.12 11.81 7.03
C VAL A 92 6.52 13.10 7.61
N GLN A 93 5.27 13.42 7.25
CA GLN A 93 4.58 14.61 7.77
C GLN A 93 4.28 14.50 9.27
N ILE A 94 3.85 13.33 9.74
CA ILE A 94 3.55 13.10 11.16
C ILE A 94 4.83 13.12 11.99
N ARG A 95 5.90 12.47 11.53
CA ARG A 95 7.22 12.47 12.19
C ARG A 95 7.75 13.90 12.37
N ARG A 96 7.53 14.76 11.39
CA ARG A 96 7.83 16.21 11.49
C ARG A 96 6.96 16.91 12.54
N LYS A 97 5.67 16.61 12.63
CA LYS A 97 4.81 17.17 13.69
C LYS A 97 5.23 16.71 15.09
N ILE A 98 5.58 15.43 15.24
CA ILE A 98 6.08 14.85 16.50
C ILE A 98 7.38 15.53 16.94
N SER A 99 8.33 15.75 16.02
CA SER A 99 9.62 16.36 16.38
C SER A 99 9.44 17.76 16.97
N TYR A 100 8.56 18.58 16.38
CA TYR A 100 8.26 19.94 16.85
C TYR A 100 7.24 20.01 17.98
N CYS A 101 6.65 18.89 18.40
CA CYS A 101 5.70 18.85 19.49
C CYS A 101 6.41 19.13 20.82
N LYS A 102 6.10 20.27 21.44
CA LYS A 102 6.67 20.68 22.75
C LYS A 102 5.98 20.00 23.94
N THR A 103 4.74 19.54 23.77
CA THR A 103 3.98 18.88 24.82
C THR A 103 4.42 17.44 25.06
N PHE A 104 5.16 16.84 24.12
CA PHE A 104 5.64 15.47 24.27
C PHE A 104 6.96 15.41 25.04
N THR A 105 7.01 14.50 26.01
CA THR A 105 8.26 14.08 26.64
C THR A 105 9.14 13.29 25.66
N SER A 106 10.40 13.06 26.03
CA SER A 106 11.32 12.22 25.23
C SER A 106 10.77 10.80 25.01
N GLU A 107 10.19 10.22 26.07
CA GLU A 107 9.59 8.87 26.03
C GLU A 107 8.36 8.82 25.12
N GLU A 108 7.49 9.84 25.18
CA GLU A 108 6.33 9.94 24.31
C GLU A 108 6.73 10.09 22.84
N LYS A 109 7.79 10.86 22.55
CA LYS A 109 8.35 10.96 21.20
C LYS A 109 8.92 9.62 20.73
N HIS A 110 9.66 8.93 21.59
CA HIS A 110 10.18 7.59 21.29
C HIS A 110 9.05 6.61 20.96
N TYR A 111 8.00 6.59 21.79
CA TYR A 111 6.80 5.79 21.55
C TYR A 111 6.13 6.18 20.23
N ALA A 112 5.96 7.46 19.96
CA ALA A 112 5.35 7.94 18.72
C ALA A 112 6.14 7.49 17.46
N TYR A 113 7.47 7.53 17.50
CA TYR A 113 8.31 7.04 16.41
C TYR A 113 8.24 5.52 16.28
N TRP A 114 8.22 4.80 17.39
CA TRP A 114 8.02 3.36 17.40
C TRP A 114 6.69 2.99 16.74
N MET A 115 5.59 3.66 17.08
CA MET A 115 4.26 3.43 16.46
C MET A 115 4.26 3.56 14.93
N LEU A 116 5.07 4.47 14.39
CA LEU A 116 5.17 4.73 12.94
C LEU A 116 6.26 3.89 12.24
N LYS A 117 6.91 2.96 12.94
CA LYS A 117 7.98 2.13 12.38
C LYS A 117 7.45 0.93 11.58
N GLY A 118 6.35 0.32 12.01
CA GLY A 118 5.80 -0.90 11.43
C GLY A 118 4.33 -0.76 11.12
N TYR A 119 3.87 -1.46 10.09
CA TYR A 119 2.48 -1.42 9.65
C TYR A 119 1.52 -2.12 10.62
N GLN A 120 1.96 -3.21 11.26
CA GLN A 120 1.13 -3.93 12.21
C GLN A 120 0.71 -3.05 13.40
N GLN A 121 1.66 -2.50 14.15
CA GLN A 121 1.37 -1.63 15.29
C GLN A 121 0.63 -0.34 14.88
N PHE A 122 0.92 0.18 13.68
CA PHE A 122 0.15 1.30 13.12
C PHE A 122 -1.31 0.92 12.83
N ALA A 123 -1.56 -0.26 12.27
CA ALA A 123 -2.91 -0.74 11.98
C ALA A 123 -3.69 -1.05 13.26
N GLU A 124 -3.06 -1.65 14.27
CA GLU A 124 -3.63 -1.89 15.60
C GLU A 124 -4.05 -0.56 16.25
N MET A 125 -3.17 0.44 16.23
CA MET A 125 -3.45 1.79 16.70
C MET A 125 -4.67 2.41 16.03
N MET A 126 -4.79 2.26 14.72
CA MET A 126 -5.89 2.83 13.95
C MET A 126 -7.23 2.12 14.22
N GLN A 127 -7.18 0.90 14.74
CA GLN A 127 -8.34 0.15 15.24
C GLN A 127 -8.65 0.46 16.71
N GLY A 128 -7.89 1.35 17.36
CA GLY A 128 -8.06 1.70 18.77
C GLY A 128 -7.43 0.71 19.75
N ILE A 129 -6.67 -0.26 19.24
CA ILE A 129 -5.89 -1.19 20.06
C ILE A 129 -4.58 -0.50 20.46
N LEU A 130 -4.21 -0.60 21.74
CA LEU A 130 -2.92 -0.11 22.23
C LEU A 130 -1.86 -1.22 22.06
N PRO A 131 -0.94 -1.09 21.10
CA PRO A 131 0.07 -2.12 20.87
C PRO A 131 1.02 -2.21 22.08
N LYS A 132 1.46 -3.44 22.37
CA LYS A 132 2.37 -3.70 23.49
C LYS A 132 3.80 -3.30 23.09
N SER A 133 4.34 -2.30 23.80
CA SER A 133 5.74 -1.89 23.69
C SER A 133 6.62 -2.68 24.65
N ASN A 134 7.86 -2.97 24.26
CA ASN A 134 8.86 -3.61 25.13
C ASN A 134 9.49 -2.65 26.15
N PHE A 135 9.20 -1.36 26.05
CA PHE A 135 9.67 -0.32 26.97
C PHE A 135 8.53 0.20 27.84
N SER A 136 8.89 0.58 29.07
CA SER A 136 7.97 1.06 30.09
C SER A 136 7.51 2.49 29.76
N ILE A 137 6.22 2.65 29.50
CA ILE A 137 5.56 3.95 29.36
C ILE A 137 4.13 3.79 29.90
N ASN A 138 3.68 4.78 30.67
CA ASN A 138 2.35 4.79 31.28
C ASN A 138 1.26 4.67 30.20
N GLU A 139 0.18 3.94 30.49
CA GLU A 139 -0.96 3.79 29.58
C GLU A 139 -1.61 5.12 29.21
N GLU A 140 -1.67 6.07 30.15
CA GLU A 140 -2.20 7.42 29.89
C GLU A 140 -1.38 8.14 28.81
N ASN A 141 -0.05 8.07 28.91
CA ASN A 141 0.87 8.65 27.94
C ASN A 141 0.75 7.93 26.58
N LYS A 142 0.59 6.60 26.57
CA LYS A 142 0.33 5.84 25.32
C LYS A 142 -0.94 6.35 24.65
N ARG A 143 -2.05 6.49 25.40
CA ARG A 143 -3.33 6.99 24.87
C ARG A 143 -3.20 8.43 24.37
N HIS A 144 -2.50 9.28 25.11
CA HIS A 144 -2.23 10.66 24.71
C HIS A 144 -1.52 10.72 23.35
N VAL A 145 -0.45 9.95 23.17
CA VAL A 145 0.30 9.87 21.90
C VAL A 145 -0.56 9.31 20.77
N VAL A 146 -1.29 8.22 21.00
CA VAL A 146 -2.18 7.62 19.99
C VAL A 146 -3.24 8.62 19.52
N ASN A 147 -3.91 9.29 20.46
CA ASN A 147 -4.92 10.30 20.16
C ASN A 147 -4.34 11.47 19.37
N TYR A 148 -3.11 11.89 19.68
CA TYR A 148 -2.41 12.93 18.93
C TYR A 148 -2.11 12.48 17.49
N ILE A 149 -1.57 11.27 17.31
CA ILE A 149 -1.23 10.73 15.98
C ILE A 149 -2.50 10.59 15.14
N GLN A 150 -3.56 9.98 15.68
CA GLN A 150 -4.82 9.80 14.97
C GLN A 150 -5.45 11.14 14.55
N ARG A 151 -5.47 12.14 15.45
CA ARG A 151 -5.97 13.50 15.12
C ARG A 151 -5.10 14.14 14.03
N SER A 152 -3.79 14.08 14.20
CA SER A 152 -2.84 14.63 13.23
C SER A 152 -3.00 13.99 11.85
N LEU A 153 -3.22 12.68 11.82
CA LEU A 153 -3.42 11.89 10.62
C LEU A 153 -4.75 12.26 9.95
N LYS A 154 -5.86 12.34 10.69
CA LYS A 154 -7.16 12.80 10.17
C LYS A 154 -7.05 14.18 9.52
N ALA A 155 -6.26 15.08 10.08
CA ALA A 155 -6.08 16.43 9.54
C ALA A 155 -5.27 16.48 8.23
N ILE A 156 -4.31 15.56 8.03
CA ILE A 156 -3.46 15.54 6.81
C ILE A 156 -3.95 14.55 5.75
N LYS A 157 -4.79 13.59 6.14
CA LYS A 157 -5.22 12.49 5.29
C LYS A 157 -6.00 13.05 4.10
N LYS A 158 -5.43 12.88 2.91
CA LYS A 158 -6.10 13.17 1.64
C LYS A 158 -6.96 11.98 1.22
N LYS A 159 -7.66 12.13 0.08
CA LYS A 159 -8.36 11.03 -0.60
C LYS A 159 -7.42 9.82 -0.72
N SER A 160 -7.97 8.63 -0.45
CA SER A 160 -7.24 7.38 -0.61
C SER A 160 -6.80 7.18 -2.07
N PRO A 161 -5.72 6.43 -2.31
CA PRO A 161 -5.27 6.15 -3.67
C PRO A 161 -6.37 5.47 -4.48
N SER A 162 -6.49 5.86 -5.74
CA SER A 162 -7.45 5.29 -6.71
C SER A 162 -6.77 5.18 -8.07
N VAL A 163 -7.27 4.29 -8.92
CA VAL A 163 -6.77 4.20 -10.29
C VAL A 163 -7.25 5.44 -11.07
N LYS A 164 -6.32 6.12 -11.76
CA LYS A 164 -6.62 7.30 -12.58
C LYS A 164 -6.49 7.06 -14.08
N ARG A 165 -5.76 6.01 -14.47
CA ARG A 165 -5.47 5.68 -15.86
C ARG A 165 -5.71 4.19 -16.07
N THR A 166 -6.38 3.86 -17.16
CA THR A 166 -6.73 2.49 -17.54
C THR A 166 -5.73 1.85 -18.49
N ASN A 167 -4.84 2.65 -19.09
CA ASN A 167 -3.86 2.17 -20.07
C ASN A 167 -2.56 1.75 -19.37
N ILE A 168 -2.68 0.87 -18.37
CA ILE A 168 -1.55 0.36 -17.58
C ILE A 168 -1.66 -1.15 -17.52
N VAL A 169 -0.56 -1.82 -17.81
CA VAL A 169 -0.39 -3.26 -17.61
C VAL A 169 1.06 -3.53 -17.21
N LYS A 170 1.29 -4.56 -16.40
CA LYS A 170 2.62 -5.02 -16.01
C LYS A 170 2.81 -6.45 -16.49
N PHE A 171 3.99 -6.70 -17.04
CA PHE A 171 4.41 -8.01 -17.51
C PHE A 171 5.59 -8.49 -16.68
N ASP A 172 5.61 -9.78 -16.38
CA ASP A 172 6.73 -10.42 -15.71
C ASP A 172 7.69 -10.98 -16.77
N SER A 173 8.97 -10.62 -16.70
CA SER A 173 9.94 -11.02 -17.71
C SER A 173 10.12 -12.53 -17.81
N SER A 174 9.92 -13.28 -16.71
CA SER A 174 10.02 -14.74 -16.73
C SER A 174 8.86 -15.44 -17.44
N CYS A 175 7.80 -14.72 -17.83
CA CYS A 175 6.63 -15.28 -18.48
C CYS A 175 6.60 -15.06 -20.01
N TYR A 176 7.57 -14.33 -20.57
CA TYR A 176 7.59 -13.97 -21.98
C TYR A 176 8.98 -14.18 -22.58
N SER A 177 9.03 -14.85 -23.73
CA SER A 177 10.22 -14.92 -24.57
C SER A 177 10.21 -13.78 -25.59
N VAL A 178 11.36 -13.17 -25.82
CA VAL A 178 11.55 -12.27 -26.96
C VAL A 178 11.81 -13.15 -28.17
N PHE A 179 10.96 -13.04 -29.19
CA PHE A 179 11.26 -13.55 -30.51
C PHE A 179 11.96 -12.42 -31.26
N GLU A 180 13.26 -12.56 -31.49
CA GLU A 180 14.05 -11.69 -32.36
C GLU A 180 13.99 -12.20 -33.81
#